data_AF-A0A126YYS0-F1
#
_entry.id   AF-A0A126YYS0-F1
#
_cell.length_a   1.000
_cell.length_b   1.000
_cell.length_c   1.000
_cell.angle_alpha   90.00
_cell.angle_beta   90.00
_cell.angle_gamma   90.00
#
_symmetry.space_group_name_H-M   'P 1'
#
loop_
_entity.id
_entity.type
_entity.pdbx_description
1 polymer ?
#
loop_
_entity_poly.entity_id
_entity_poly.type
_entity_poly.pdbx_seq_one_letter_code
_entity_poly.pdbx_strand_id
1 'polypeptide(L)'
;MTIWNANGHVIGQALVHYGPAAAVAALVPVVAAAIWVLRFGSRDQRWLVVTLLAASVILWVVAVKTNPGPYYEYASSTKAHLAKPWLSRYGVVPSMELIAVMVLALGVRWRPSLAREAPDSERRRIPVARIVVGAALLAVVLVSFVPSVTRRSGGPELAPQVTTAERSCIGQAAVTPVTLLSPPHTNWKIVLDCGRLPRVAAPATTDRDG
;
A
#
# COMPACT_ATOMS: atom_id res chain seq x y z
N MET A 1 3.32 -17.46 -5.61
CA MET A 1 3.63 -16.19 -4.90
C MET A 1 4.72 -15.49 -5.68
N THR A 2 4.59 -14.19 -6.01
CA THR A 2 5.77 -13.47 -6.54
C THR A 2 6.83 -13.34 -5.48
N ILE A 3 8.08 -13.25 -5.94
CA ILE A 3 9.27 -13.01 -5.13
C ILE A 3 9.13 -11.72 -4.30
N TRP A 4 8.30 -10.77 -4.75
CA TRP A 4 8.20 -9.43 -4.19
C TRP A 4 6.96 -9.12 -3.35
N ASN A 5 6.01 -10.04 -3.14
CA ASN A 5 4.68 -9.76 -2.56
C ASN A 5 4.70 -9.26 -1.10
N ALA A 6 5.24 -8.06 -0.88
CA ALA A 6 5.68 -7.52 0.40
C ALA A 6 6.35 -8.59 1.27
N ASN A 7 7.18 -9.46 0.68
CA ASN A 7 7.82 -10.53 1.41
C ASN A 7 8.94 -9.92 2.25
N GLY A 8 8.66 -9.74 3.55
CA GLY A 8 9.60 -9.15 4.49
C GLY A 8 10.93 -9.91 4.54
N HIS A 9 10.97 -11.20 4.21
CA HIS A 9 12.21 -11.95 4.12
C HIS A 9 13.08 -11.50 2.94
N VAL A 10 12.52 -11.38 1.73
CA VAL A 10 13.26 -10.95 0.54
C VAL A 10 13.70 -9.50 0.67
N ILE A 11 12.79 -8.62 1.10
CA ILE A 11 13.10 -7.21 1.37
C ILE A 11 14.17 -7.12 2.46
N GLY A 12 14.07 -7.96 3.50
CA GLY A 12 15.03 -8.00 4.59
C GLY A 12 16.41 -8.43 4.13
N GLN A 13 16.50 -9.46 3.29
CA GLN A 13 17.79 -9.88 2.71
C GLN A 13 18.40 -8.78 1.83
N ALA A 14 17.59 -8.11 1.01
CA ALA A 14 18.06 -6.98 0.21
C ALA A 14 18.57 -5.84 1.10
N LEU A 15 17.85 -5.48 2.17
CA LEU A 15 18.27 -4.45 3.12
C LEU A 15 19.50 -4.86 3.94
N VAL A 16 19.66 -6.14 4.28
CA VAL A 16 20.85 -6.64 4.98
C VAL A 16 22.09 -6.57 4.08
N HIS A 17 21.93 -6.84 2.79
CA HIS A 17 23.05 -6.88 1.84
C HIS A 17 23.43 -5.50 1.30
N TYR A 18 22.43 -4.71 0.89
CA TYR A 18 22.63 -3.39 0.27
C TYR A 18 22.45 -2.22 1.25
N GLY A 19 21.92 -2.47 2.44
CA GLY A 19 21.71 -1.42 3.44
C GLY A 19 20.74 -0.32 2.97
N PRO A 20 20.94 0.92 3.45
CA PRO A 20 20.18 2.09 3.00
C PRO A 20 20.28 2.37 1.50
N ALA A 21 21.30 1.86 0.80
CA ALA A 21 21.46 2.09 -0.63
C ALA A 21 20.30 1.52 -1.44
N ALA A 22 19.68 0.41 -1.00
CA ALA A 22 18.48 -0.13 -1.64
C ALA A 22 17.30 0.86 -1.57
N ALA A 23 17.12 1.55 -0.44
CA ALA A 23 16.08 2.57 -0.28
C ALA A 23 16.36 3.79 -1.17
N VAL A 24 17.62 4.23 -1.24
CA VAL A 24 18.03 5.34 -2.13
C VAL A 24 17.78 4.98 -3.59
N ALA A 25 18.14 3.76 -4.02
CA ALA A 25 17.90 3.29 -5.37
C ALA A 25 16.40 3.29 -5.73
N ALA A 26 15.54 2.89 -4.78
CA ALA A 26 14.09 2.91 -4.97
C ALA A 26 13.51 4.33 -5.12
N LEU A 27 14.17 5.36 -4.56
CA LEU A 27 13.74 6.76 -4.67
C LEU A 27 14.17 7.44 -5.98
N VAL A 28 15.16 6.92 -6.68
CA VAL A 28 15.66 7.48 -7.96
C VAL A 28 14.55 7.80 -8.97
N PRO A 29 13.60 6.89 -9.31
CA PRO A 29 12.56 7.21 -10.29
C PRO A 29 11.62 8.32 -9.81
N VAL A 30 11.34 8.41 -8.50
CA VAL A 30 10.51 9.47 -7.92
C VAL A 30 11.22 10.82 -8.00
N VAL A 31 12.52 10.85 -7.66
CA VAL A 31 13.35 12.08 -7.75
C VAL A 31 13.46 12.54 -9.20
N ALA A 32 13.70 11.62 -10.13
CA ALA A 32 13.74 11.95 -11.56
C ALA A 32 12.39 12.50 -12.05
N ALA A 33 11.27 11.91 -11.65
CA ALA A 33 9.93 12.38 -11.96
C ALA A 33 9.66 13.77 -11.36
N ALA A 34 10.06 14.01 -10.11
CA ALA A 34 9.94 15.31 -9.47
C ALA A 34 10.75 16.39 -10.20
N ILE A 35 12.03 16.12 -10.49
CA ILE A 35 12.89 17.03 -11.26
C ILE A 35 12.27 17.32 -12.63
N TRP A 36 11.74 16.30 -13.30
CA TRP A 36 11.06 16.45 -14.58
C TRP A 36 9.86 17.41 -14.50
N VAL A 37 8.98 17.23 -13.52
CA VAL A 37 7.83 18.13 -13.32
C VAL A 37 8.28 19.53 -12.93
N LEU A 38 9.28 19.66 -12.07
CA LEU A 38 9.81 20.95 -11.64
C LEU A 38 10.43 21.74 -12.80
N ARG A 39 11.09 21.06 -13.74
CA ARG A 39 11.71 21.68 -14.91
C ARG A 39 10.69 21.99 -16.00
N PHE A 40 9.81 21.05 -16.34
CA PHE A 40 9.00 21.11 -17.56
C PHE A 40 7.48 21.28 -17.31
N GLY A 41 7.02 21.12 -16.06
CA GLY A 41 5.61 21.24 -15.70
C GLY A 41 5.10 22.68 -15.60
N SER A 42 3.78 22.85 -15.67
CA SER A 42 3.11 24.13 -15.39
C SER A 42 3.29 24.57 -13.93
N ARG A 43 2.99 25.84 -13.63
CA ARG A 43 3.04 26.36 -12.25
C ARG A 43 2.24 25.49 -11.28
N ASP A 44 1.04 25.06 -11.69
CA ASP A 44 0.17 24.20 -10.86
C ASP A 44 0.77 22.82 -10.65
N GLN A 45 1.36 22.21 -11.69
CA GLN A 45 2.03 20.91 -11.57
C GLN A 45 3.25 20.98 -10.64
N ARG A 46 3.99 22.09 -10.66
CA ARG A 46 5.14 22.31 -9.77
C ARG A 46 4.70 22.42 -8.31
N TRP A 47 3.67 23.24 -8.04
CA TRP A 47 3.10 23.33 -6.70
C TRP A 47 2.57 21.99 -6.22
N LEU A 48 1.85 21.27 -7.08
CA LEU A 48 1.33 19.96 -6.75
C LEU A 48 2.45 18.97 -6.42
N VAL A 49 3.55 18.91 -7.18
CA VAL A 49 4.71 18.07 -6.82
C VAL A 49 5.29 18.44 -5.46
N VAL A 50 5.46 19.73 -5.17
CA VAL A 50 6.01 20.17 -3.87
C VAL A 50 5.07 19.75 -2.73
N THR A 51 3.76 19.93 -2.90
CA THR A 51 2.75 19.54 -1.92
C THR A 51 2.73 18.03 -1.71
N LEU A 52 2.76 17.22 -2.77
CA LEU A 52 2.79 15.75 -2.67
C LEU A 52 4.04 15.25 -1.94
N LEU A 53 5.21 15.80 -2.26
CA LEU A 53 6.47 15.44 -1.58
C LEU A 53 6.43 15.84 -0.10
N ALA A 54 5.95 17.04 0.22
CA ALA A 54 5.82 17.49 1.59
C ALA A 54 4.79 16.65 2.38
N ALA A 55 3.64 16.35 1.78
CA ALA A 55 2.60 15.52 2.36
C ALA A 55 3.12 14.11 2.66
N SER A 56 3.88 13.49 1.74
CA SER A 56 4.52 12.20 1.98
C SER A 56 5.37 12.19 3.26
N VAL A 57 6.20 13.22 3.45
CA VAL A 57 7.07 13.33 4.64
C VAL A 57 6.24 13.58 5.90
N ILE A 58 5.32 14.54 5.86
CA ILE A 58 4.49 14.92 7.01
C ILE A 58 3.65 13.73 7.48
N LEU A 59 2.96 13.04 6.55
CA LEU A 59 2.12 11.89 6.87
C LEU A 59 2.92 10.74 7.47
N TRP A 60 4.14 10.50 6.98
CA TRP A 60 5.04 9.51 7.57
C TRP A 60 5.44 9.88 9.00
N VAL A 61 5.86 11.13 9.24
CA VAL A 61 6.23 11.62 10.57
C VAL A 61 5.05 11.51 11.54
N VAL A 62 3.86 11.93 11.13
CA VAL A 62 2.63 11.82 11.92
C VAL A 62 2.31 10.36 12.23
N ALA A 63 2.39 9.47 11.24
CA ALA A 63 2.16 8.05 11.43
C ALA A 63 3.11 7.42 12.48
N VAL A 64 4.41 7.70 12.38
CA VAL A 64 5.41 7.19 13.33
C VAL A 64 5.20 7.77 14.73
N LYS A 65 4.86 9.06 14.84
CA LYS A 65 4.61 9.72 16.12
C LYS A 65 3.35 9.23 16.82
N THR A 66 2.28 9.04 16.07
CA THR A 66 0.97 8.60 16.61
C THR A 66 0.93 7.10 16.90
N ASN A 67 1.81 6.31 16.28
CA ASN A 67 1.87 4.86 16.46
C ASN A 67 3.32 4.43 16.70
N PRO A 68 3.95 4.83 17.82
CA PRO A 68 5.33 4.47 18.08
C PRO A 68 5.47 2.95 18.23
N GLY A 69 6.61 2.42 17.80
CA GLY A 69 6.90 0.99 17.88
C GLY A 69 8.39 0.73 17.70
N PRO A 70 8.94 -0.32 18.32
CA PRO A 70 10.37 -0.62 18.29
C PRO A 70 10.87 -0.87 16.86
N TYR A 71 9.99 -1.30 15.97
CA TYR A 71 10.30 -1.52 14.56
C TYR A 71 10.60 -0.22 13.77
N TYR A 72 10.27 0.97 14.30
CA TYR A 72 10.61 2.26 13.69
C TYR A 72 12.00 2.79 14.09
N GLU A 73 12.77 2.04 14.88
CA GLU A 73 14.12 2.41 15.30
C GLU A 73 15.17 2.19 14.18
N TYR A 74 14.92 2.80 13.01
CA TYR A 74 15.76 2.68 11.82
C TYR A 74 17.18 3.23 12.03
N ALA A 75 17.36 4.13 13.01
CA ALA A 75 18.66 4.71 13.35
C ALA A 75 19.65 3.66 13.86
N SER A 76 19.19 2.55 14.45
CA SER A 76 20.08 1.48 14.89
C SER A 76 20.74 0.75 13.72
N SER A 77 20.06 0.69 12.55
CA SER A 77 20.51 0.07 11.30
C SER A 77 21.22 -1.28 11.46
N THR A 78 20.91 -2.03 12.52
CA THR A 78 21.56 -3.31 12.78
C THR A 78 21.10 -4.34 11.78
N LYS A 79 21.98 -5.27 11.38
CA LYS A 79 21.62 -6.36 10.44
C LYS A 79 20.42 -7.17 10.94
N ALA A 80 20.31 -7.38 12.26
CA ALA A 80 19.18 -8.08 12.87
C ALA A 80 17.84 -7.34 12.66
N HIS A 81 17.85 -6.01 12.74
CA HIS A 81 16.68 -5.17 12.50
C HIS A 81 16.34 -5.12 11.00
N LEU A 82 17.35 -4.95 10.14
CA LEU A 82 17.17 -4.91 8.68
C LEU A 82 16.69 -6.26 8.11
N ALA A 83 17.04 -7.39 8.74
CA ALA A 83 16.59 -8.72 8.34
C ALA A 83 15.10 -8.97 8.58
N LYS A 84 14.46 -8.14 9.42
CA LYS A 84 13.04 -8.24 9.78
C LYS A 84 12.32 -6.91 9.49
N PRO A 85 12.34 -6.43 8.23
CA PRO A 85 11.76 -5.14 7.91
C PRO A 85 10.26 -5.18 8.17
N TRP A 86 9.81 -4.29 9.04
CA TRP A 86 8.39 -4.13 9.27
C TRP A 86 7.80 -3.27 8.16
N LEU A 87 7.07 -3.90 7.24
CA LEU A 87 6.23 -3.20 6.27
C LEU A 87 5.09 -2.55 7.02
N SER A 88 5.33 -1.32 7.44
CA SER A 88 4.34 -0.53 8.15
C SER A 88 3.14 -0.28 7.26
N ARG A 89 1.94 -0.69 7.71
CA ARG A 89 0.65 -0.29 7.12
C ARG A 89 0.52 1.22 6.95
N TYR A 90 1.30 1.99 7.72
CA TYR A 90 1.30 3.44 7.68
C TYR A 90 2.22 4.05 6.60
N GLY A 91 3.01 3.23 5.89
CA GLY A 91 3.80 3.67 4.74
C GLY A 91 2.99 3.77 3.44
N VAL A 92 1.78 3.23 3.40
CA VAL A 92 0.95 3.16 2.19
C VAL A 92 0.59 4.55 1.68
N VAL A 93 -0.02 5.38 2.53
CA VAL A 93 -0.46 6.73 2.12
C VAL A 93 0.72 7.60 1.69
N PRO A 94 1.83 7.72 2.45
CA PRO A 94 3.03 8.41 1.98
C PRO A 94 3.52 7.91 0.62
N SER A 95 3.55 6.59 0.41
CA SER A 95 3.99 5.99 -0.86
C SER A 95 3.05 6.33 -2.03
N MET A 96 1.75 6.44 -1.78
CA MET A 96 0.78 6.87 -2.80
C MET A 96 1.04 8.30 -3.26
N GLU A 97 1.44 9.20 -2.37
CA GLU A 97 1.83 10.57 -2.74
C GLU A 97 3.06 10.56 -3.65
N LEU A 98 4.06 9.72 -3.37
CA LEU A 98 5.25 9.55 -4.22
C LEU A 98 4.91 8.95 -5.59
N ILE A 99 3.98 7.98 -5.64
CA ILE A 99 3.47 7.42 -6.90
C ILE A 99 2.70 8.48 -7.69
N ALA A 100 1.92 9.34 -7.02
CA ALA A 100 1.21 10.44 -7.67
C ALA A 100 2.17 11.43 -8.36
N VAL A 101 3.35 11.67 -7.80
CA VAL A 101 4.41 12.46 -8.48
C VAL A 101 4.83 11.81 -9.81
N MET A 102 4.98 10.48 -9.85
CA MET A 102 5.33 9.77 -11.08
C MET A 102 4.20 9.85 -12.12
N VAL A 103 2.95 9.67 -11.70
CA VAL A 103 1.77 9.82 -12.58
C VAL A 103 1.69 11.25 -13.14
N LEU A 104 1.91 12.26 -12.30
CA LEU A 104 1.92 13.65 -12.69
C LEU A 104 3.01 13.95 -13.72
N ALA A 105 4.20 13.37 -13.57
CA ALA A 105 5.30 13.49 -14.52
C ALA A 105 4.95 12.98 -15.92
N LEU A 106 4.14 11.92 -16.03
CA LEU A 106 3.63 11.42 -17.32
C LEU A 106 2.69 12.43 -18.01
N GLY A 107 1.93 13.19 -17.22
CA GLY A 107 0.99 14.21 -17.70
C GLY A 107 1.63 15.55 -18.06
N VAL A 108 2.91 15.78 -17.74
CA VAL A 108 3.63 17.02 -18.11
C VAL A 108 3.73 17.11 -19.63
N ARG A 109 2.94 17.99 -20.26
CA ARG A 109 3.07 18.29 -21.70
C ARG A 109 4.39 19.01 -21.93
N TRP A 110 5.31 18.39 -22.68
CA TRP A 110 6.51 19.06 -23.15
C TRP A 110 6.07 20.23 -24.03
N ARG A 111 6.17 21.46 -23.50
CA ARG A 111 6.00 22.67 -24.30
C ARG A 111 7.40 23.03 -24.79
N PRO A 112 7.71 22.84 -26.08
CA PRO A 112 8.97 23.28 -26.64
C PRO A 112 8.90 24.80 -26.84
N SER A 113 8.68 25.58 -25.78
CA SER A 113 8.61 27.04 -25.86
C SER A 113 9.96 27.70 -26.13
N LEU A 114 11.04 26.91 -26.25
CA LEU A 114 12.37 27.34 -26.69
C LEU A 114 12.73 26.86 -28.12
N ALA A 115 11.92 26.02 -28.76
CA ALA A 115 12.14 25.63 -30.15
C ALA A 115 11.15 26.37 -31.04
N ARG A 116 11.40 27.67 -31.26
CA ARG A 116 10.61 28.48 -32.20
C ARG A 116 10.86 28.14 -33.67
N GLU A 117 11.75 27.19 -33.98
CA GLU A 117 12.15 26.86 -35.36
C GLU A 117 12.37 25.35 -35.61
N ALA A 118 11.85 24.45 -34.76
CA ALA A 118 12.00 23.01 -35.01
C ALA A 118 10.91 22.49 -35.97
N PRO A 119 11.27 21.85 -37.11
CA PRO A 119 10.31 21.32 -38.07
C PRO A 119 9.40 20.25 -37.47
N ASP A 120 8.17 20.12 -38.00
CA ASP A 120 7.08 19.24 -37.53
C ASP A 120 7.47 17.76 -37.30
N SER A 121 8.60 17.31 -37.87
CA SER A 121 9.16 15.98 -37.65
C SER A 121 9.68 15.71 -36.23
N GLU A 122 9.98 16.74 -35.43
CA GLU A 122 10.46 16.57 -34.05
C GLU A 122 9.34 16.51 -33.00
N ARG A 123 8.10 16.81 -33.40
CA ARG A 123 6.92 16.90 -32.54
C ARG A 123 6.45 15.56 -31.95
N ARG A 124 7.03 14.44 -32.40
CA ARG A 124 6.58 13.08 -32.07
C ARG A 124 7.60 12.24 -31.29
N ARG A 125 8.74 12.80 -30.87
CA ARG A 125 9.66 12.08 -29.98
C ARG A 125 9.11 12.11 -28.56
N ILE A 126 8.56 10.99 -28.11
CA ILE A 126 8.28 10.80 -26.68
C ILE A 126 9.63 10.92 -25.96
N PRO A 127 9.80 11.88 -25.05
CA PRO A 127 11.06 12.04 -24.37
C PRO A 127 11.38 10.76 -23.60
N VAL A 128 12.62 10.28 -23.69
CA VAL A 128 13.10 9.05 -23.03
C VAL A 128 12.70 9.02 -21.56
N ALA A 129 12.71 10.17 -20.88
CA ALA A 129 12.26 10.32 -19.49
C ALA A 129 10.82 9.82 -19.25
N ARG A 130 9.86 10.08 -20.16
CA ARG A 130 8.49 9.57 -20.02
C ARG A 130 8.43 8.06 -20.18
N ILE A 131 9.22 7.50 -21.10
CA ILE A 131 9.30 6.05 -21.28
C ILE A 131 9.88 5.41 -20.02
N VAL A 132 10.96 5.96 -19.48
CA VAL A 132 11.60 5.48 -18.24
C VAL A 132 10.65 5.56 -17.05
N VAL A 133 9.98 6.71 -16.84
CA VAL A 133 9.01 6.87 -15.74
C VAL A 133 7.81 5.94 -15.92
N GLY A 134 7.30 5.81 -17.15
CA GLY A 134 6.17 4.93 -17.45
C GLY A 134 6.51 3.45 -17.25
N ALA A 135 7.70 3.03 -17.68
CA ALA A 135 8.20 1.67 -17.46
C ALA A 135 8.44 1.39 -15.97
N ALA A 136 9.00 2.35 -15.23
CA ALA A 136 9.18 2.23 -13.78
C ALA A 136 7.83 2.10 -13.05
N LEU A 137 6.84 2.93 -13.40
CA LEU A 137 5.50 2.84 -12.83
C LEU A 137 4.83 1.50 -13.16
N LEU A 138 4.92 1.05 -14.42
CA LEU A 138 4.39 -0.24 -14.83
C LEU A 138 5.07 -1.39 -14.08
N ALA A 139 6.39 -1.35 -13.93
CA ALA A 139 7.12 -2.34 -13.15
C ALA A 139 6.66 -2.36 -11.69
N VAL A 140 6.48 -1.20 -11.05
CA VAL A 140 5.94 -1.10 -9.69
C VAL A 140 4.56 -1.73 -9.60
N VAL A 141 3.65 -1.45 -10.55
CA VAL A 141 2.31 -2.03 -10.57
C VAL A 141 2.36 -3.54 -10.76
N LEU A 142 3.11 -4.04 -11.74
CA LEU A 142 3.21 -5.47 -12.01
C LEU A 142 3.81 -6.22 -10.81
N VAL A 143 4.87 -5.70 -10.22
CA VAL A 143 5.53 -6.30 -9.06
C VAL A 143 4.64 -6.29 -7.81
N SER A 144 3.83 -5.24 -7.64
CA SER A 144 2.98 -5.06 -6.45
C SER A 144 1.65 -5.79 -6.54
N PHE A 145 1.07 -5.92 -7.73
CA PHE A 145 -0.30 -6.41 -7.92
C PHE A 145 -0.40 -7.76 -8.65
N VAL A 146 0.70 -8.29 -9.18
CA VAL A 146 0.70 -9.57 -9.91
C VAL A 146 1.66 -10.57 -9.27
N PRO A 147 1.18 -11.78 -8.88
CA PRO A 147 -0.21 -12.18 -8.74
C PRO A 147 -0.87 -11.45 -7.56
N SER A 148 -2.17 -11.20 -7.68
CA SER A 148 -3.00 -10.50 -6.68
C SER A 148 -3.25 -11.29 -5.38
N VAL A 149 -2.63 -12.46 -5.24
CA VAL A 149 -2.75 -13.33 -4.07
C VAL A 149 -1.97 -12.70 -2.92
N THR A 150 -2.67 -12.22 -1.90
CA THR A 150 -2.04 -11.62 -0.70
C THR A 150 -1.85 -12.66 0.40
N ARG A 151 -1.12 -12.32 1.48
CA ARG A 151 -1.07 -13.19 2.67
C ARG A 151 -2.46 -13.44 3.28
N ARG A 152 -3.43 -12.58 3.01
CA ARG A 152 -4.82 -12.74 3.48
C ARG A 152 -5.67 -13.63 2.57
N SER A 153 -5.22 -13.89 1.34
CA SER A 153 -5.99 -14.67 0.36
C SER A 153 -6.13 -16.15 0.70
N GLY A 154 -5.30 -16.70 1.60
CA GLY A 154 -5.44 -18.05 2.14
C GLY A 154 -5.92 -18.11 3.59
N GLY A 155 -6.35 -16.98 4.16
CA GLY A 155 -6.87 -16.93 5.53
C GLY A 155 -8.30 -17.47 5.63
N PRO A 156 -8.77 -17.78 6.84
CA PRO A 156 -10.12 -18.28 7.04
C PRO A 156 -11.14 -17.20 6.64
N GLU A 157 -12.17 -17.59 5.91
CA GLU A 157 -13.22 -16.67 5.45
C GLU A 157 -14.05 -16.18 6.65
N LEU A 158 -14.26 -14.86 6.74
CA LEU A 158 -14.98 -14.27 7.87
C LEU A 158 -16.48 -14.55 7.81
N ALA A 159 -17.08 -14.51 6.62
CA ALA A 159 -18.52 -14.67 6.42
C ALA A 159 -19.09 -16.00 6.99
N PRO A 160 -18.53 -17.19 6.67
CA PRO A 160 -19.03 -18.45 7.23
C PRO A 160 -18.81 -18.54 8.75
N GLN A 161 -17.72 -17.95 9.27
CA GLN A 161 -17.47 -17.92 10.71
C GLN A 161 -18.47 -17.04 11.46
N VAL A 162 -18.83 -15.87 10.91
CA VAL A 162 -19.86 -14.98 11.47
C VAL A 162 -21.21 -15.69 11.50
N THR A 163 -21.59 -16.32 10.38
CA THR A 163 -22.85 -17.09 10.31
C THR A 163 -22.88 -18.23 11.35
N THR A 164 -21.76 -18.92 11.55
CA THR A 164 -21.64 -19.98 12.56
C THR A 164 -21.72 -19.42 13.99
N ALA A 165 -21.07 -18.28 14.23
CA ALA A 165 -21.09 -17.58 15.50
C ALA A 165 -22.50 -17.09 15.87
N GLU A 166 -23.23 -16.51 14.91
CA GLU A 166 -24.62 -16.07 15.08
C GLU A 166 -25.52 -17.22 15.54
N ARG A 167 -25.42 -18.40 14.90
CA ARG A 167 -26.17 -19.59 15.32
C ARG A 167 -25.77 -20.07 16.71
N SER A 168 -24.47 -20.04 17.04
CA SER A 168 -23.99 -20.46 18.36
C SER A 168 -24.46 -19.55 19.49
N CYS A 169 -24.84 -18.31 19.18
CA CYS A 169 -25.34 -17.33 20.14
C CYS A 169 -26.86 -17.40 20.39
N ILE A 170 -27.60 -18.25 19.66
CA ILE A 170 -29.04 -18.43 19.91
C ILE A 170 -29.24 -19.03 21.31
N GLY A 171 -29.94 -18.30 22.18
CA GLY A 171 -30.20 -18.71 23.57
C GLY A 171 -29.02 -18.50 24.53
N GLN A 172 -27.89 -17.93 24.08
CA GLN A 172 -26.76 -17.60 24.94
C GLN A 172 -26.92 -16.23 25.59
N ALA A 173 -26.24 -16.02 26.73
CA ALA A 173 -26.16 -14.71 27.34
C ALA A 173 -25.46 -13.70 26.42
N ALA A 174 -25.87 -12.43 26.46
CA ALA A 174 -25.28 -11.39 25.61
C ALA A 174 -23.77 -11.18 25.84
N VAL A 175 -23.28 -11.56 27.02
CA VAL A 175 -21.86 -11.47 27.43
C VAL A 175 -21.05 -12.72 27.07
N THR A 176 -21.67 -13.75 26.48
CA THR A 176 -20.97 -14.98 26.10
C THR A 176 -19.97 -14.67 24.98
N PRO A 177 -18.66 -14.92 25.16
CA PRO A 177 -17.65 -14.62 24.16
C PRO A 177 -17.66 -15.65 23.04
N VAL A 178 -17.52 -15.18 21.80
CA VAL A 178 -17.31 -15.98 20.59
C VAL A 178 -16.02 -15.52 19.92
N THR A 179 -15.24 -16.49 19.45
CA THR A 179 -13.95 -16.24 18.80
C THR A 179 -14.05 -16.47 17.31
N LEU A 180 -13.68 -15.45 16.52
CA LEU A 180 -13.52 -15.53 15.08
C LEU A 180 -12.04 -15.51 14.72
N LEU A 181 -11.63 -16.31 13.74
CA LEU A 181 -10.28 -16.30 13.21
C LEU A 181 -10.16 -15.20 12.14
N SER A 182 -9.04 -14.46 12.19
CA SER A 182 -8.77 -13.34 11.28
C SER A 182 -7.57 -13.63 10.38
N PRO A 183 -7.64 -13.38 9.07
CA PRO A 183 -6.47 -13.47 8.19
C PRO A 183 -5.32 -12.54 8.63
N PRO A 184 -4.04 -12.89 8.39
CA PRO A 184 -3.57 -13.97 7.50
C PRO A 184 -3.33 -15.32 8.20
N HIS A 185 -3.50 -15.42 9.53
CA HIS A 185 -3.12 -16.61 10.30
C HIS A 185 -4.20 -16.99 11.31
N THR A 186 -4.39 -18.28 11.56
CA THR A 186 -5.34 -18.80 12.58
C THR A 186 -5.02 -18.33 14.02
N ASN A 187 -3.84 -17.78 14.25
CA ASN A 187 -3.43 -17.23 15.54
C ASN A 187 -4.01 -15.82 15.81
N TRP A 188 -4.54 -15.15 14.79
CA TRP A 188 -5.19 -13.85 14.96
C TRP A 188 -6.66 -14.09 15.25
N LYS A 189 -7.12 -13.62 16.40
CA LYS A 189 -8.45 -13.88 16.92
C LYS A 189 -9.17 -12.56 17.18
N ILE A 190 -10.43 -12.50 16.76
CA ILE A 190 -11.36 -11.45 17.14
C ILE A 190 -12.31 -12.09 18.15
N VAL A 191 -12.29 -11.59 19.38
CA VAL A 191 -13.22 -12.03 20.43
C VAL A 191 -14.34 -10.99 20.51
N LEU A 192 -15.57 -11.45 20.32
CA LEU A 192 -16.78 -10.64 20.36
C LEU A 192 -17.76 -11.27 21.33
N ASP A 193 -18.54 -10.46 22.03
CA ASP A 193 -19.65 -10.99 22.83
C ASP A 193 -20.87 -11.24 21.93
N CYS A 194 -21.69 -12.24 22.25
CA CYS A 194 -22.92 -12.57 21.52
C CYS A 194 -23.86 -11.36 21.34
N GLY A 195 -23.83 -10.39 22.25
CA GLY A 195 -24.61 -9.14 22.15
C GLY A 195 -24.18 -8.20 21.02
N ARG A 196 -23.00 -8.40 20.41
CA ARG A 196 -22.49 -7.60 19.27
C ARG A 196 -22.79 -8.22 17.91
N LEU A 197 -23.27 -9.46 17.88
CA LEU A 197 -23.64 -10.12 16.63
C LEU A 197 -25.10 -9.79 16.27
N PRO A 198 -25.42 -9.59 14.98
CA PRO A 198 -26.80 -9.45 14.54
C PRO A 198 -27.59 -10.69 14.98
N ARG A 199 -28.70 -10.49 15.69
CA ARG A 199 -29.60 -11.60 16.01
C ARG A 199 -30.35 -11.93 14.72
N VAL A 200 -29.90 -12.98 14.03
CA VAL A 200 -30.72 -13.58 12.97
C VAL A 200 -32.01 -14.03 13.65
N ALA A 201 -33.15 -13.45 13.26
CA ALA A 201 -34.44 -13.90 13.75
C ALA A 201 -34.52 -15.41 13.51
N ALA A 202 -34.95 -16.17 14.53
CA ALA A 202 -35.14 -17.60 14.37
C ALA A 202 -35.98 -17.82 13.10
N PRO A 203 -35.60 -18.75 12.21
CA PRO A 203 -36.38 -19.02 11.02
C PRO A 203 -37.82 -19.26 11.48
N ALA A 204 -38.75 -18.46 10.94
CA ALA A 204 -40.15 -18.55 11.30
C ALA A 204 -40.53 -20.02 11.18
N THR A 205 -40.90 -20.64 12.30
CA THR A 205 -41.45 -21.98 12.31
C THR A 205 -42.70 -21.89 11.45
N THR A 206 -42.58 -22.31 10.19
CA THR A 206 -43.75 -22.53 9.36
C THR A 206 -44.51 -23.66 10.03
N ASP A 207 -45.48 -23.29 10.87
CA ASP A 207 -46.53 -24.19 11.32
C ASP A 207 -47.15 -24.79 10.06
N ARG A 208 -46.70 -26.01 9.75
CA ARG A 208 -47.42 -26.93 8.89
C ARG A 208 -48.46 -27.61 9.79
N ASP A 209 -49.45 -26.84 10.19
CA ASP A 209 -50.70 -27.40 10.69
C ASP A 209 -51.54 -27.76 9.47
N GLY A 210 -51.90 -29.03 9.38
CA GLY A 210 -52.78 -29.61 8.37
C GLY A 210 -54.25 -29.44 8.68
#